data_AF-A0A3B8RU67-F1
#
_entry.id   AF-A0A3B8RU67-F1
#
_cell.length_a   1.000
_cell.length_b   1.000
_cell.length_c   1.000
_cell.angle_alpha   90.00
_cell.angle_beta   90.00
_cell.angle_gamma   90.00
#
_symmetry.space_group_name_H-M   'P 1'
#
loop_
_entity.id
_entity.type
_entity.pdbx_description
1 polymer ?
#
loop_
_entity_poly.entity_id
_entity_poly.type
_entity_poly.pdbx_seq_one_letter_code
_entity_poly.pdbx_strand_id
1 'polypeptide(L)'
;AWFNPYRAVKSVDDYIVSDFHVSKVHPEWILTFGNYKMLDPGIPEVKEYIVSIVEEVIRNYDVDGIHFDDYFYPYSPKVSNEDSLTFINYGNNFINIDDWRRHNINSMVALVNEKINSFKPHIKFGISPFG
;
A
#
# COMPACT_ATOMS: atom_id res chain seq x y z
N ALA A 1 -12.15 5.42 -10.04
CA ALA A 1 -10.86 6.01 -9.65
C ALA A 1 -9.79 4.94 -9.58
N TRP A 2 -8.57 5.23 -10.03
CA TRP A 2 -7.42 4.31 -10.02
C TRP A 2 -6.36 4.78 -9.02
N PHE A 3 -5.82 3.87 -8.22
CA PHE A 3 -4.76 4.12 -7.25
C PHE A 3 -3.59 3.15 -7.43
N ASN A 4 -2.39 3.67 -7.18
CA ASN A 4 -1.20 2.87 -6.90
C ASN A 4 -0.96 2.92 -5.37
N PRO A 5 -1.18 1.83 -4.62
CA PRO A 5 -1.34 1.91 -3.17
C PRO A 5 -0.05 2.19 -2.40
N TYR A 6 1.11 1.73 -2.88
CA TYR A 6 2.34 1.74 -2.08
C TYR A 6 3.44 2.65 -2.60
N ARG A 7 3.44 3.07 -3.88
CA ARG A 7 4.50 3.93 -4.41
C ARG A 7 4.49 5.30 -3.71
N ALA A 8 5.59 5.64 -3.04
CA ALA A 8 5.74 6.92 -2.37
C ALA A 8 6.67 7.87 -3.14
N VAL A 9 7.83 7.39 -3.61
CA VAL A 9 8.76 8.17 -4.44
C VAL A 9 9.26 7.31 -5.59
N LYS A 10 9.04 7.76 -6.83
CA LYS A 10 9.44 6.98 -8.03
C LYS A 10 10.95 6.99 -8.23
N SER A 11 11.57 8.16 -8.09
CA SER A 11 13.01 8.38 -8.19
C SER A 11 13.38 9.53 -7.26
N VAL A 12 14.27 9.28 -6.31
CA VAL A 12 14.84 10.30 -5.43
C VAL A 12 15.61 11.33 -6.29
N ASP A 13 15.48 12.60 -5.92
CA ASP A 13 16.08 13.78 -6.57
C ASP A 13 15.52 14.18 -7.95
N ASP A 14 14.62 13.39 -8.55
CA ASP A 14 13.92 13.78 -9.79
C ASP A 14 12.95 14.96 -9.56
N TYR A 15 12.47 15.15 -8.33
CA TYR A 15 11.53 16.22 -7.95
C TYR A 15 11.60 16.54 -6.45
N ILE A 16 11.13 17.73 -6.07
CA ILE A 16 11.05 18.15 -4.67
C ILE A 16 9.85 17.47 -4.00
N VAL A 17 10.13 16.66 -2.99
CA VAL A 17 9.10 16.06 -2.13
C VAL A 17 8.66 17.08 -1.08
N SER A 18 7.37 17.41 -1.03
CA SER A 18 6.79 18.31 -0.02
C SER A 18 7.08 17.85 1.41
N ASP A 19 7.32 18.77 2.34
CA ASP A 19 7.56 18.45 3.76
C ASP A 19 6.37 17.77 4.45
N PHE A 20 5.17 17.91 3.88
CA PHE A 20 3.96 17.22 4.33
C PHE A 20 3.71 15.87 3.64
N HIS A 21 4.60 15.44 2.75
CA HIS A 21 4.44 14.16 2.06
C HIS A 21 4.60 13.00 3.06
N VAL A 22 3.82 11.92 2.89
CA VAL A 22 3.84 10.76 3.80
C VAL A 22 5.24 10.18 4.02
N SER A 23 6.09 10.19 2.99
CA SER A 23 7.48 9.70 3.10
C SER A 23 8.42 10.58 3.93
N LYS A 24 8.01 11.81 4.26
CA LYS A 24 8.74 12.73 5.13
C LYS A 24 8.11 12.82 6.52
N VAL A 25 6.78 12.76 6.61
CA VAL A 25 6.04 12.80 7.88
C VAL A 25 6.13 11.46 8.62
N HIS A 26 6.13 10.35 7.89
CA HIS A 26 6.25 8.98 8.41
C HIS A 26 7.43 8.25 7.75
N PRO A 27 8.69 8.67 8.00
CA PRO A 27 9.85 7.99 7.44
C PRO A 27 9.96 6.52 7.89
N GLU A 28 9.41 6.18 9.07
CA GLU A 28 9.33 4.82 9.60
C GLU A 28 8.41 3.90 8.79
N TRP A 29 7.56 4.45 7.91
CA TRP A 29 6.71 3.67 7.02
C TRP A 29 7.37 3.30 5.70
N ILE A 30 8.62 3.70 5.47
CA ILE A 30 9.19 3.71 4.12
C ILE A 30 10.23 2.62 3.92
N LEU A 31 9.96 1.72 2.97
CA LEU A 31 10.96 0.83 2.39
C LEU A 31 11.69 1.57 1.25
N THR A 32 13.02 1.46 1.22
CA THR A 32 13.88 2.13 0.24
C THR A 32 14.62 1.11 -0.62
N PHE A 33 14.50 1.26 -1.94
CA PHE A 33 15.10 0.40 -2.96
C PHE A 33 15.93 1.26 -3.91
N GLY A 34 17.18 1.55 -3.54
CA GLY A 34 17.99 2.54 -4.25
C GLY A 34 17.28 3.90 -4.28
N ASN A 35 16.90 4.37 -5.48
CA ASN A 35 16.20 5.64 -5.66
C ASN A 35 14.67 5.53 -5.58
N TYR A 36 14.12 4.33 -5.41
CA TYR A 36 12.68 4.12 -5.26
C TYR A 36 12.29 4.01 -3.78
N LYS A 37 11.17 4.63 -3.40
CA LYS A 37 10.60 4.50 -2.05
C LYS A 37 9.14 4.07 -2.11
N MET A 38 8.76 3.16 -1.24
CA MET A 38 7.37 2.72 -1.07
C MET A 38 6.98 2.66 0.39
N LEU A 39 5.69 2.74 0.64
CA LEU A 39 5.10 2.42 1.94
C LEU A 39 5.27 0.92 2.22
N ASP A 40 5.61 0.57 3.45
CA ASP A 40 5.78 -0.80 3.91
C ASP A 40 4.40 -1.48 4.11
N PRO A 41 4.04 -2.48 3.29
CA PRO A 41 2.75 -3.15 3.42
C PRO A 41 2.61 -3.93 4.74
N GLY A 42 3.71 -4.21 5.44
CA GLY A 42 3.73 -4.94 6.70
C GLY A 42 3.33 -4.13 7.93
N ILE A 43 3.30 -2.81 7.83
CA ILE A 43 2.93 -1.92 8.93
C ILE A 43 1.39 -1.76 8.96
N PRO A 44 0.70 -2.07 10.06
CA PRO A 44 -0.76 -1.92 10.16
C PRO A 44 -1.24 -0.49 9.83
N GLU A 45 -0.54 0.52 10.31
CA GLU A 45 -0.86 1.93 10.11
C GLU A 45 -0.80 2.34 8.63
N VAL A 46 0.07 1.73 7.82
CA VAL A 46 0.13 1.93 6.37
C VAL A 46 -1.16 1.42 5.70
N LYS A 47 -1.70 0.29 6.14
CA LYS A 47 -2.96 -0.26 5.60
C LYS A 47 -4.12 0.68 5.89
N GLU A 48 -4.22 1.17 7.12
CA GLU A 48 -5.25 2.14 7.52
C GLU A 48 -5.11 3.46 6.76
N TYR A 49 -3.89 3.94 6.55
CA TYR A 49 -3.63 5.12 5.73
C TYR A 49 -4.16 4.95 4.29
N ILE A 50 -3.86 3.84 3.63
CA ILE A 50 -4.38 3.55 2.28
C ILE A 50 -5.91 3.47 2.26
N VAL A 51 -6.50 2.78 3.24
CA VAL A 51 -7.97 2.67 3.38
C VAL A 51 -8.61 4.05 3.56
N SER A 52 -7.99 4.94 4.34
CA SER A 52 -8.49 6.29 4.59
C SER A 52 -8.51 7.16 3.32
N ILE A 53 -7.53 7.01 2.44
CA ILE A 53 -7.48 7.72 1.15
C ILE A 53 -8.61 7.22 0.24
N VAL A 54 -8.81 5.90 0.17
CA VAL A 54 -9.93 5.34 -0.61
C VAL A 54 -11.26 5.82 -0.04
N GLU A 55 -11.40 5.82 1.30
CA GLU A 55 -12.59 6.31 2.00
C GLU A 55 -12.88 7.77 1.66
N GLU A 56 -11.86 8.64 1.68
CA GLU A 56 -12.00 10.05 1.31
C GLU A 56 -12.56 10.19 -0.11
N VAL A 57 -12.04 9.43 -1.07
CA VAL A 57 -12.49 9.49 -2.46
C VAL A 57 -13.93 9.02 -2.63
N ILE A 58 -14.31 7.88 -2.05
CA ILE A 58 -15.70 7.38 -2.18
C ILE A 58 -16.72 8.26 -1.46
N ARG A 59 -16.30 9.01 -0.43
CA ARG A 59 -17.17 9.96 0.28
C ARG A 59 -17.39 11.25 -0.51
N ASN A 60 -16.31 11.77 -1.10
CA ASN A 60 -16.32 13.11 -1.67
C ASN A 60 -16.61 13.13 -3.18
N TYR A 61 -16.53 11.98 -3.86
CA TYR A 61 -16.76 11.87 -5.29
C TYR A 61 -17.75 10.76 -5.64
N ASP A 62 -18.49 10.98 -6.72
CA ASP A 62 -19.44 10.00 -7.27
C ASP A 62 -18.73 9.10 -8.29
N VAL A 63 -18.03 8.08 -7.77
CA VAL A 63 -17.27 7.11 -8.57
C VAL A 63 -18.00 5.77 -8.61
N ASP A 64 -18.04 5.13 -9.78
CA ASP A 64 -18.65 3.80 -9.92
C ASP A 64 -17.75 2.65 -9.44
N GLY A 65 -16.45 2.93 -9.32
CA GLY A 65 -15.48 1.90 -9.00
C GLY A 65 -14.13 2.42 -8.50
N ILE A 66 -13.48 1.58 -7.72
CA ILE A 66 -12.10 1.71 -7.28
C ILE A 66 -11.28 0.63 -7.98
N HIS A 67 -10.12 1.00 -8.48
CA HIS A 67 -9.22 0.12 -9.22
C HIS A 67 -7.80 0.23 -8.68
N PHE A 68 -7.16 -0.89 -8.38
CA PHE A 68 -5.70 -0.97 -8.19
C PHE A 68 -5.05 -1.64 -9.41
N ASP A 69 -3.86 -1.16 -9.77
CA ASP A 69 -3.00 -1.80 -10.78
C ASP A 69 -2.23 -2.98 -10.17
N ASP A 70 -1.10 -3.34 -10.77
CA ASP A 70 -0.29 -4.51 -10.47
C ASP A 70 0.83 -4.25 -9.45
N TYR A 71 1.03 -3.01 -8.98
CA TYR A 71 2.15 -2.68 -8.09
C TYR A 71 1.85 -2.94 -6.61
N PHE A 72 2.34 -4.06 -6.11
CA PHE A 72 2.38 -4.40 -4.68
C PHE A 72 3.82 -4.32 -4.15
N TYR A 73 4.43 -5.46 -3.82
CA TYR A 73 5.88 -5.54 -3.63
C TYR A 73 6.61 -5.43 -4.99
N PRO A 74 7.78 -4.81 -5.06
CA PRO A 74 8.47 -4.56 -6.32
C PRO A 74 8.95 -5.86 -6.98
N TYR A 75 8.75 -5.96 -8.29
CA TYR A 75 9.25 -7.06 -9.11
C TYR A 75 10.77 -6.99 -9.30
N SER A 76 11.29 -5.77 -9.44
CA SER A 76 12.71 -5.46 -9.59
C SER A 76 13.01 -4.06 -9.03
N PRO A 77 13.98 -3.92 -8.10
CA PRO A 77 14.63 -5.02 -7.39
C PRO A 77 13.61 -5.77 -6.52
N LYS A 78 13.82 -7.08 -6.32
CA LYS A 78 13.01 -7.84 -5.36
C LYS A 78 13.36 -7.39 -3.94
N VAL A 79 12.38 -7.43 -3.04
CA VAL A 79 12.64 -7.21 -1.62
C VAL A 79 13.59 -8.28 -1.10
N SER A 80 14.69 -7.83 -0.52
CA SER A 80 15.66 -8.66 0.18
C SER A 80 15.35 -8.58 1.67
N ASN A 81 15.93 -7.63 2.38
CA ASN A 81 15.85 -7.47 3.82
C ASN A 81 15.21 -6.15 4.27
N GLU A 82 14.72 -5.33 3.33
CA GLU A 82 14.19 -3.99 3.61
C GLU A 82 13.07 -4.01 4.64
N ASP A 83 12.23 -5.05 4.64
CA ASP A 83 11.09 -5.25 5.56
C ASP A 83 11.39 -6.23 6.70
N SER A 84 12.65 -6.62 6.92
CA SER A 84 13.00 -7.63 7.94
C SER A 84 12.66 -7.18 9.36
N LEU A 85 12.85 -5.89 9.67
CA LEU A 85 12.49 -5.34 10.98
C LEU A 85 10.97 -5.33 11.17
N THR A 86 10.23 -4.97 10.13
CA THR A 86 8.77 -5.02 10.13
C THR A 86 8.27 -6.44 10.30
N PHE A 87 8.91 -7.42 9.65
CA PHE A 87 8.59 -8.83 9.86
C PHE A 87 8.85 -9.30 11.29
N ILE A 88 9.95 -8.87 11.93
CA ILE A 88 10.22 -9.17 13.34
C ILE A 88 9.11 -8.60 14.25
N ASN A 89 8.63 -7.39 13.96
CA ASN A 89 7.65 -6.70 14.82
C ASN A 89 6.21 -7.19 14.60
N TYR A 90 5.83 -7.50 13.36
CA TYR A 90 4.43 -7.75 12.97
C TYR A 90 4.20 -9.13 12.34
N GLY A 91 5.25 -9.96 12.22
CA GLY A 91 5.22 -11.25 11.56
C GLY A 91 4.96 -12.46 12.46
N ASN A 92 4.69 -12.27 13.75
CA ASN A 92 4.67 -13.33 14.79
C ASN A 92 3.82 -14.58 14.50
N ASN A 93 2.85 -14.49 13.58
CA ASN A 93 2.00 -15.62 13.17
C ASN A 93 2.49 -16.35 11.91
N PHE A 94 3.67 -15.98 11.39
CA PHE A 94 4.23 -16.49 10.15
C PHE A 94 5.66 -16.96 10.37
N ILE A 95 5.94 -18.18 9.92
CA ILE A 95 7.31 -18.71 9.89
C ILE A 95 8.04 -18.22 8.63
N ASN A 96 7.29 -18.07 7.52
CA ASN A 96 7.81 -17.66 6.22
C ASN A 96 7.46 -16.20 5.94
N ILE A 97 8.47 -15.36 5.72
CA ILE A 97 8.30 -13.94 5.39
C ILE A 97 7.50 -13.74 4.10
N ASP A 98 7.60 -14.64 3.13
CA ASP A 98 6.87 -14.52 1.87
C ASP A 98 5.37 -14.78 2.06
N ASP A 99 4.99 -15.68 2.97
CA ASP A 99 3.58 -15.88 3.35
C ASP A 99 3.03 -14.65 4.07
N TRP A 100 3.84 -14.06 4.96
CA TRP A 100 3.50 -12.81 5.63
C TRP A 100 3.35 -11.65 4.65
N ARG A 101 4.26 -11.49 3.68
CA ARG A 101 4.16 -10.49 2.61
C ARG A 101 2.87 -10.64 1.81
N ARG A 102 2.52 -11.86 1.39
CA ARG A 102 1.23 -12.15 0.71
C ARG A 102 0.04 -11.81 1.59
N HIS A 103 0.07 -12.21 2.86
CA HIS A 103 -0.98 -11.91 3.81
C HIS A 103 -1.19 -10.40 3.95
N ASN A 104 -0.13 -9.61 4.04
CA ASN A 104 -0.22 -8.16 4.14
C ASN A 104 -0.96 -7.50 2.99
N ILE A 105 -0.72 -7.96 1.76
CA ILE A 105 -1.46 -7.50 0.59
C ILE A 105 -2.92 -7.93 0.66
N ASN A 106 -3.19 -9.20 0.97
CA ASN A 106 -4.55 -9.73 1.09
C ASN A 106 -5.37 -8.97 2.15
N SER A 107 -4.78 -8.69 3.30
CA SER A 107 -5.43 -7.94 4.38
C SER A 107 -5.74 -6.51 3.96
N MET A 108 -4.82 -5.81 3.28
CA MET A 108 -5.07 -4.47 2.79
C MET A 108 -6.23 -4.45 1.78
N VAL A 109 -6.22 -5.38 0.82
CA VAL A 109 -7.29 -5.53 -0.18
C VAL A 109 -8.63 -5.84 0.48
N ALA A 110 -8.65 -6.72 1.48
CA ALA A 110 -9.85 -7.04 2.25
C ALA A 110 -10.40 -5.80 2.97
N LEU A 111 -9.55 -5.05 3.68
CA LEU A 111 -9.95 -3.83 4.40
C LEU A 111 -10.52 -2.77 3.46
N VAL A 112 -9.91 -2.56 2.29
CA VAL A 112 -10.44 -1.65 1.26
C VAL A 112 -11.82 -2.10 0.80
N ASN A 113 -11.99 -3.39 0.50
CA ASN A 113 -13.27 -3.93 0.07
C ASN A 113 -14.36 -3.80 1.15
N GLU A 114 -14.03 -4.12 2.40
CA GLU A 114 -14.93 -3.98 3.56
C GLU A 114 -15.33 -2.50 3.76
N LYS A 115 -14.36 -1.59 3.64
CA LYS A 115 -14.62 -0.16 3.74
C LYS A 115 -15.56 0.33 2.63
N ILE A 116 -15.31 -0.03 1.37
CA ILE A 116 -16.18 0.35 0.25
C ILE A 116 -17.60 -0.18 0.47
N ASN A 117 -17.75 -1.45 0.84
CA ASN A 117 -19.06 -2.08 1.04
C ASN A 117 -19.83 -1.49 2.23
N SER A 118 -19.15 -1.02 3.27
CA SER A 118 -19.81 -0.38 4.41
C SER A 118 -20.34 1.03 4.10
N PHE A 119 -19.76 1.74 3.11
CA PHE A 119 -20.21 3.07 2.70
C PHE A 119 -21.13 3.09 1.48
N LYS A 120 -20.71 2.41 0.40
CA LYS A 120 -21.37 2.44 -0.91
C LYS A 120 -21.25 1.07 -1.58
N PRO A 121 -22.07 0.06 -1.19
CA PRO A 121 -21.95 -1.32 -1.65
C PRO A 121 -22.19 -1.54 -3.16
N HIS A 122 -22.68 -0.53 -3.87
CA HIS A 122 -22.81 -0.59 -5.33
C HIS A 122 -21.48 -0.31 -6.06
N ILE A 123 -20.53 0.38 -5.41
CA ILE A 123 -19.20 0.66 -5.98
C ILE A 123 -18.46 -0.65 -6.19
N LYS A 124 -17.87 -0.84 -7.38
CA LYS A 124 -17.05 -2.01 -7.68
C LYS A 124 -15.61 -1.81 -7.24
N PHE A 125 -15.00 -2.85 -6.69
CA PHE A 125 -13.57 -2.88 -6.40
C PHE A 125 -12.90 -3.94 -7.26
N GLY A 126 -11.85 -3.56 -7.98
CA GLY A 126 -11.12 -4.44 -8.88
C GLY A 126 -9.62 -4.22 -8.82
N ILE A 127 -8.88 -5.25 -9.19
CA ILE A 127 -7.42 -5.26 -9.26
C ILE A 127 -7.02 -5.84 -10.62
N SER A 128 -6.08 -5.20 -11.30
CA SER A 128 -5.47 -5.74 -12.53
C SER A 128 -4.07 -6.26 -12.23
N PRO A 129 -3.90 -7.53 -11.79
CA PRO A 129 -2.58 -8.10 -11.53
C PRO A 129 -1.82 -8.36 -12.84
N PHE A 130 -0.52 -8.67 -12.72
CA PHE A 130 0.28 -9.17 -13.83
C PHE A 130 -0.34 -10.45 -14.43
N GLY A 131 -0.14 -10.65 -15.74
CA GLY A 131 -0.59 -11.83 -16.51
C GLY A 131 0.55 -12.67 -17.04
#